data_AF-A0AAU2ISV8-F1
#
_entry.id   AF-A0AAU2ISV8-F1
#
_cell.length_a   1.000
_cell.length_b   1.000
_cell.length_c   1.000
_cell.angle_alpha   90.00
_cell.angle_beta   90.00
_cell.angle_gamma   90.00
#
_symmetry.space_group_name_H-M   'P 1'
#
loop_
_entity.id
_entity.type
_entity.pdbx_description
1 polymer ?
#
loop_
_entity_poly.entity_id
_entity_poly.type
_entity_poly.pdbx_seq_one_letter_code
_entity_poly.pdbx_strand_id
1 'polypeptide(L)'
;MTFQRARTDEQRSQRRRQILDTAAAMLTEMPVARLSLNELSRRVGLAKANVLRYFESREAILLELLDTEVQGWIAELEHAHPCAEAATRERGDRLADVVATSMARRPVLCDLLSAQGAVLEHNISTEVGIRHKHAARQSLQTLVQLALRHLPELGTEGAAALMEATLLMAMTAWQCTHPSEEMLAAYASDPELAAMRLDFTDLVRRTTAVTASGLLARQAEHIIASPAS
;
A
#
# COMPACT_ATOMS: atom_id res chain seq x y z
N MET A 1 -19.40 30.89 -21.34
CA MET A 1 -19.49 30.72 -19.86
C MET A 1 -18.63 29.55 -19.32
N THR A 2 -17.58 29.13 -20.02
CA THR A 2 -16.77 27.94 -19.68
C THR A 2 -15.61 28.26 -18.71
N PHE A 3 -15.03 29.46 -18.81
CA PHE A 3 -13.89 29.92 -18.00
C PHE A 3 -14.21 30.03 -16.50
N GLN A 4 -15.43 30.45 -16.15
CA GLN A 4 -15.80 30.63 -14.74
C GLN A 4 -15.93 29.28 -14.02
N ARG A 5 -16.50 28.26 -14.67
CA ARG A 5 -16.58 26.88 -14.15
C ARG A 5 -15.19 26.28 -13.93
N ALA A 6 -14.33 26.31 -14.95
CA ALA A 6 -12.96 25.81 -14.88
C ALA A 6 -12.14 26.44 -13.73
N ARG A 7 -12.28 27.74 -13.48
CA ARG A 7 -11.59 28.43 -12.37
C ARG A 7 -12.09 27.96 -11.00
N THR A 8 -13.39 27.69 -10.85
CA THR A 8 -13.97 27.11 -9.62
C THR A 8 -13.54 25.67 -9.39
N ASP A 9 -13.46 24.87 -10.45
CA ASP A 9 -13.04 23.47 -10.38
C ASP A 9 -11.54 23.37 -10.04
N GLU A 10 -10.72 24.26 -10.59
CA GLU A 10 -9.29 24.37 -10.26
C GLU A 10 -9.09 24.78 -8.79
N GLN A 11 -9.83 25.78 -8.32
CA GLN A 11 -9.79 26.19 -6.91
C GLN A 11 -10.26 25.06 -5.97
N ARG A 12 -11.29 24.32 -6.37
CA ARG A 12 -11.77 23.16 -5.61
C ARG A 12 -10.71 22.06 -5.55
N SER A 13 -10.05 21.78 -6.67
CA SER A 13 -8.98 20.78 -6.77
C SER A 13 -7.76 21.18 -5.94
N GLN A 14 -7.35 22.45 -6.00
CA GLN A 14 -6.26 22.98 -5.18
C GLN A 14 -6.55 22.84 -3.69
N ARG A 15 -7.79 23.13 -3.26
CA ARG A 15 -8.20 22.96 -1.86
C ARG A 15 -8.20 21.51 -1.40
N ARG A 16 -8.68 20.58 -2.25
CA ARG A 16 -8.61 19.14 -1.97
C ARG A 16 -7.17 18.68 -1.79
N ARG A 17 -6.28 19.10 -2.71
CA ARG A 17 -4.85 18.79 -2.63
C ARG A 17 -4.22 19.32 -1.34
N GLN A 18 -4.51 20.57 -0.96
CA GLN A 18 -4.03 21.14 0.30
C GLN A 18 -4.45 20.32 1.54
N ILE A 19 -5.68 19.80 1.56
CA ILE A 19 -6.18 18.95 2.65
C ILE A 19 -5.41 17.62 2.68
N LEU A 20 -5.23 16.97 1.52
CA LEU A 20 -4.49 15.72 1.40
C LEU A 20 -3.02 15.89 1.77
N ASP A 21 -2.35 16.93 1.28
CA ASP A 21 -0.94 17.23 1.60
C ASP A 21 -0.75 17.45 3.10
N THR A 22 -1.70 18.12 3.75
CA THR A 22 -1.67 18.33 5.20
C THR A 22 -1.88 17.02 5.96
N ALA A 23 -2.80 16.16 5.49
CA ALA A 23 -3.00 14.85 6.08
C ALA A 23 -1.75 13.96 5.92
N ALA A 24 -1.13 13.96 4.74
CA ALA A 24 0.13 13.25 4.49
C ALA A 24 1.24 13.71 5.42
N ALA A 25 1.42 15.04 5.58
CA ALA A 25 2.40 15.60 6.50
C ALA A 25 2.14 15.16 7.95
N MET A 26 0.87 15.16 8.39
CA MET A 26 0.50 14.67 9.72
C MET A 26 0.84 13.19 9.92
N LEU A 27 0.67 12.35 8.89
CA LEU A 27 0.97 10.92 8.97
C LEU A 27 2.47 10.61 9.04
N THR A 28 3.34 11.59 8.79
CA THR A 28 4.79 11.47 9.09
C THR A 28 5.10 11.66 10.58
N GLU A 29 4.17 12.26 11.34
CA GLU A 29 4.32 12.56 12.77
C GLU A 29 3.52 11.61 13.66
N MET A 30 2.49 10.94 13.13
CA MET A 30 1.60 10.09 13.92
C MET A 30 0.95 9.00 13.07
N PRO A 31 0.55 7.87 13.68
CA PRO A 31 -0.17 6.83 12.96
C PRO A 31 -1.59 7.26 12.59
N VAL A 32 -2.16 6.62 11.57
CA VAL A 32 -3.53 6.81 11.06
C VAL A 32 -4.57 6.81 12.18
N ALA A 33 -4.45 5.90 13.14
CA ALA A 33 -5.38 5.78 14.27
C ALA A 33 -5.50 7.06 15.11
N ARG A 34 -4.42 7.86 15.19
CA ARG A 34 -4.36 9.10 15.97
C ARG A 34 -4.76 10.35 15.18
N LEU A 35 -4.79 10.28 13.85
CA LEU A 35 -5.19 11.42 13.03
C LEU A 35 -6.67 11.72 13.26
N SER A 36 -7.00 12.96 13.64
CA SER A 36 -8.38 13.40 13.83
C SER A 36 -8.77 14.50 12.85
N LEU A 37 -10.04 14.54 12.45
CA LEU A 37 -10.56 15.59 11.57
C LEU A 37 -10.45 16.99 12.19
N ASN A 38 -10.56 17.08 13.52
CA ASN A 38 -10.43 18.35 14.23
C ASN A 38 -8.99 18.90 14.11
N GLU A 39 -7.98 18.05 14.35
CA GLU A 39 -6.58 18.44 14.22
C GLU A 39 -6.21 18.76 12.77
N LEU A 40 -6.70 17.96 11.81
CA LEU A 40 -6.52 18.24 10.39
C LEU A 40 -7.11 19.60 10.01
N SER A 41 -8.35 19.89 10.44
CA SER A 41 -9.01 21.17 10.18
C SER A 41 -8.18 22.35 10.72
N ARG A 42 -7.64 22.20 11.94
CA ARG A 42 -6.77 23.20 12.57
C ARG A 42 -5.50 23.45 11.75
N ARG A 43 -4.81 22.39 11.29
CA ARG A 43 -3.56 22.51 10.53
C ARG A 43 -3.76 23.06 9.12
N VAL A 44 -4.85 22.70 8.44
CA VAL A 44 -5.19 23.28 7.12
C VAL A 44 -5.65 24.74 7.25
N GLY A 45 -6.04 25.18 8.45
CA GLY A 45 -6.59 26.52 8.71
C GLY A 45 -8.04 26.68 8.23
N LEU A 46 -8.82 25.59 8.26
CA LEU A 46 -10.22 25.57 7.84
C LEU A 46 -11.12 25.17 9.01
N ALA A 47 -12.33 25.72 9.05
CA ALA A 47 -13.37 25.18 9.92
C ALA A 47 -13.69 23.73 9.49
N LYS A 48 -14.02 22.85 10.47
CA LYS A 48 -14.39 21.46 10.21
C LYS A 48 -15.48 21.32 9.14
N ALA A 49 -16.51 22.16 9.22
CA ALA A 49 -17.58 22.19 8.23
C ALA A 49 -17.07 22.51 6.81
N ASN A 50 -16.02 23.32 6.66
CA ASN A 50 -15.43 23.63 5.36
C ASN A 50 -14.64 22.45 4.80
N VAL A 51 -13.90 21.71 5.63
CA VAL A 51 -13.25 20.45 5.22
C VAL A 51 -14.30 19.44 4.74
N LEU A 52 -15.41 19.34 5.48
CA LEU A 52 -16.51 18.44 5.16
C LEU A 52 -17.28 18.78 3.85
N ARG A 53 -17.06 19.96 3.27
CA ARG A 53 -17.59 20.31 1.93
C ARG A 53 -16.76 19.67 0.81
N TYR A 54 -15.54 19.26 1.09
CA TYR A 54 -14.65 18.62 0.13
C TYR A 54 -14.62 17.10 0.30
N PHE A 55 -14.77 16.60 1.52
CA PHE A 55 -14.75 15.18 1.84
C PHE A 55 -15.84 14.87 2.87
N GLU A 56 -16.54 13.75 2.72
CA GLU A 56 -17.65 13.41 3.62
C GLU A 56 -17.21 13.02 5.04
N SER A 57 -15.99 12.54 5.21
CA SER A 57 -15.46 12.06 6.48
C SER A 57 -13.93 12.13 6.54
N ARG A 58 -13.35 11.84 7.71
CA ARG A 58 -11.91 11.65 7.85
C ARG A 58 -11.44 10.45 7.02
N GLU A 59 -12.19 9.37 7.07
CA GLU A 59 -11.90 8.11 6.39
C GLU A 59 -11.89 8.31 4.88
N ALA A 60 -12.83 9.09 4.34
CA ALA A 60 -12.83 9.45 2.92
C ALA A 60 -11.59 10.25 2.49
N ILE A 61 -11.04 11.11 3.36
CA ILE A 61 -9.76 11.81 3.10
C ILE A 61 -8.61 10.81 3.04
N LEU A 62 -8.56 9.89 4.02
CA LEU A 62 -7.47 8.93 4.16
C LEU A 62 -7.49 7.85 3.07
N LEU A 63 -8.67 7.42 2.59
CA LEU A 63 -8.77 6.53 1.43
C LEU A 63 -8.25 7.19 0.15
N GLU A 64 -8.61 8.46 -0.09
CA GLU A 64 -8.11 9.17 -1.27
C GLU A 64 -6.60 9.45 -1.18
N LEU A 65 -6.09 9.69 0.03
CA LEU A 65 -4.64 9.76 0.25
C LEU A 65 -3.98 8.40 0.00
N LEU A 66 -4.58 7.30 0.48
CA LEU A 66 -4.08 5.95 0.23
C LEU A 66 -4.00 5.65 -1.27
N ASP A 67 -5.04 5.97 -2.04
CA ASP A 67 -5.02 5.84 -3.50
C ASP A 67 -3.86 6.63 -4.12
N THR A 68 -3.62 7.86 -3.64
CA THR A 68 -2.52 8.72 -4.11
C THR A 68 -1.15 8.11 -3.78
N GLU A 69 -0.97 7.61 -2.56
CA GLU A 69 0.28 6.97 -2.11
C GLU A 69 0.57 5.68 -2.90
N VAL A 70 -0.46 4.88 -3.19
CA VAL A 70 -0.33 3.67 -4.02
C VAL A 70 0.08 4.02 -5.45
N GLN A 71 -0.51 5.05 -6.05
CA GLN A 71 -0.10 5.51 -7.39
C GLN A 71 1.34 6.00 -7.42
N GLY A 72 1.74 6.76 -6.40
CA GLY A 72 3.14 7.18 -6.24
C GLY A 72 4.09 5.98 -6.11
N TRP A 73 3.66 4.91 -5.43
CA TRP A 73 4.47 3.71 -5.23
C TRP A 73 4.60 2.88 -6.50
N ILE A 74 3.50 2.72 -7.24
CA ILE A 74 3.52 2.12 -8.57
C ILE A 74 4.49 2.86 -9.49
N ALA A 75 4.44 4.20 -9.54
CA ALA A 75 5.33 4.99 -10.36
C ALA A 75 6.82 4.79 -9.99
N GLU A 76 7.15 4.64 -8.70
CA GLU A 76 8.51 4.27 -8.27
C GLU A 76 8.89 2.88 -8.77
N LEU A 77 8.01 1.89 -8.59
CA LEU A 77 8.25 0.51 -9.01
C LEU A 77 8.42 0.36 -10.52
N GLU A 78 7.77 1.20 -11.34
CA GLU A 78 7.90 1.17 -12.80
C GLU A 78 9.33 1.39 -13.30
N HIS A 79 10.18 2.05 -12.49
CA HIS A 79 11.61 2.25 -12.77
C HIS A 79 12.46 1.00 -12.45
N ALA A 80 11.89 0.00 -11.78
CA ALA A 80 12.57 -1.26 -11.50
C ALA A 80 12.47 -2.19 -12.72
N HIS A 81 13.59 -2.35 -13.42
CA HIS A 81 13.67 -3.20 -14.60
C HIS A 81 14.15 -4.61 -14.24
N PRO A 82 13.55 -5.66 -14.83
CA PRO A 82 14.04 -7.01 -14.67
C PRO A 82 15.41 -7.16 -15.34
N CYS A 83 16.27 -7.98 -14.73
CA CYS A 83 17.49 -8.43 -15.39
C CYS A 83 17.16 -9.71 -16.17
N ALA A 84 16.93 -9.56 -17.48
CA ALA A 84 16.47 -10.66 -18.33
C ALA A 84 17.45 -11.85 -18.38
N GLU A 85 18.73 -11.62 -18.15
CA GLU A 85 19.78 -12.65 -18.14
C GLU A 85 19.85 -13.43 -16.82
N ALA A 86 19.19 -12.94 -15.76
CA ALA A 86 19.21 -13.60 -14.46
C ALA A 86 18.29 -14.82 -14.43
N ALA A 87 18.69 -15.84 -13.65
CA ALA A 87 17.86 -17.02 -13.43
C ALA A 87 16.49 -16.64 -12.84
N THR A 88 15.44 -17.41 -13.15
CA THR A 88 14.06 -17.10 -12.71
C THR A 88 13.94 -16.93 -11.19
N ARG A 89 14.63 -17.77 -10.41
CA ARG A 89 14.69 -17.63 -8.95
C ARG A 89 15.28 -16.28 -8.53
N GLU A 90 16.40 -15.90 -9.14
CA GLU A 90 17.08 -14.65 -8.82
C GLU A 90 16.22 -13.43 -9.20
N ARG A 91 15.49 -13.49 -10.32
CA ARG A 91 14.49 -12.45 -10.66
C ARG A 91 13.39 -12.36 -9.62
N GLY A 92 12.94 -13.49 -9.07
CA GLY A 92 11.96 -13.52 -7.98
C GLY A 92 12.49 -12.91 -6.69
N ASP A 93 13.72 -13.24 -6.31
CA ASP A 93 14.39 -12.66 -5.13
C ASP A 93 14.59 -11.14 -5.28
N ARG A 94 14.95 -10.68 -6.48
CA ARG A 94 15.06 -9.23 -6.79
C ARG A 94 13.71 -8.52 -6.77
N LEU A 95 12.65 -9.11 -7.32
CA LEU A 95 11.30 -8.55 -7.23
C LEU A 95 10.87 -8.41 -5.77
N ALA A 96 11.13 -9.43 -4.95
CA ALA A 96 10.82 -9.41 -3.52
C ALA A 96 11.59 -8.31 -2.78
N ASP A 97 12.88 -8.13 -3.07
CA ASP A 97 13.70 -7.04 -2.53
C ASP A 97 13.17 -5.65 -2.92
N VAL A 98 12.87 -5.45 -4.20
CA VAL A 98 12.36 -4.18 -4.72
C VAL A 98 11.03 -3.81 -4.07
N VAL A 99 10.10 -4.77 -3.99
CA VAL A 99 8.79 -4.56 -3.36
C VAL A 99 8.94 -4.25 -1.87
N ALA A 100 9.68 -5.07 -1.12
CA ALA A 100 9.84 -4.87 0.32
C ALA A 100 10.55 -3.54 0.65
N THR A 101 11.65 -3.24 -0.04
CA THR A 101 12.43 -2.03 0.21
C THR A 101 11.69 -0.76 -0.19
N SER A 102 10.94 -0.77 -1.30
CA SER A 102 10.11 0.39 -1.69
C SER A 102 8.95 0.63 -0.73
N MET A 103 8.32 -0.41 -0.20
CA MET A 103 7.30 -0.27 0.85
C MET A 103 7.90 0.29 2.13
N ALA A 104 9.07 -0.21 2.57
CA ALA A 104 9.73 0.25 3.78
C ALA A 104 10.11 1.75 3.74
N ARG A 105 10.39 2.29 2.55
CA ARG A 105 10.63 3.75 2.36
C ARG A 105 9.36 4.59 2.44
N ARG A 106 8.18 3.97 2.46
CA ARG A 106 6.87 4.62 2.43
C ARG A 106 6.06 4.23 3.67
N PRO A 107 6.44 4.70 4.87
CA PRO A 107 5.75 4.37 6.10
C PRO A 107 4.28 4.81 6.09
N VAL A 108 3.98 5.98 5.51
CA VAL A 108 2.61 6.49 5.37
C VAL A 108 1.72 5.55 4.55
N LEU A 109 2.23 5.04 3.42
CA LEU A 109 1.54 4.05 2.60
C LEU A 109 1.25 2.78 3.40
N CYS A 110 2.26 2.24 4.08
CA CYS A 110 2.12 0.98 4.82
C CYS A 110 1.12 1.13 5.98
N ASP A 111 1.15 2.26 6.69
CA ASP A 111 0.21 2.56 7.77
C ASP A 111 -1.23 2.66 7.25
N LEU A 112 -1.45 3.41 6.15
CA LEU A 112 -2.76 3.51 5.50
C LEU A 112 -3.29 2.16 4.99
N LEU A 113 -2.45 1.36 4.32
CA LEU A 113 -2.81 0.01 3.87
C LEU A 113 -3.23 -0.87 5.06
N SER A 114 -2.43 -0.86 6.13
CA SER A 114 -2.69 -1.68 7.33
C SER A 114 -3.98 -1.28 8.06
N ALA A 115 -4.37 0.00 7.98
CA ALA A 115 -5.58 0.52 8.60
C ALA A 115 -6.83 0.41 7.71
N GLN A 116 -6.67 0.09 6.42
CA GLN A 116 -7.73 0.17 5.41
C GLN A 116 -8.98 -0.61 5.81
N GLY A 117 -8.83 -1.93 6.02
CA GLY A 117 -9.98 -2.81 6.29
C GLY A 117 -10.61 -2.61 7.66
N ALA A 118 -9.82 -2.22 8.68
CA ALA A 118 -10.30 -2.09 10.05
C ALA A 118 -10.80 -0.69 10.41
N VAL A 119 -10.40 0.34 9.66
CA VAL A 119 -10.68 1.75 10.00
C VAL A 119 -11.22 2.50 8.79
N LEU A 120 -10.49 2.53 7.68
CA LEU A 120 -10.80 3.46 6.59
C LEU A 120 -12.02 3.06 5.76
N GLU A 121 -12.29 1.76 5.64
CA GLU A 121 -13.49 1.24 4.97
C GLU A 121 -14.76 1.34 5.83
N HIS A 122 -14.64 1.88 7.05
CA HIS A 122 -15.75 2.20 7.93
C HIS A 122 -16.07 3.70 7.84
N ASN A 123 -17.30 4.09 8.17
CA ASN A 123 -17.73 5.51 8.20
C ASN A 123 -17.58 6.26 6.87
N ILE A 124 -17.79 5.55 5.77
CA ILE A 124 -17.86 6.08 4.41
C ILE A 124 -19.19 5.69 3.76
N SER A 125 -19.61 6.47 2.77
CA SER A 125 -20.73 6.13 1.92
C SER A 125 -20.38 4.99 0.97
N THR A 126 -21.40 4.28 0.50
CA THR A 126 -21.26 3.23 -0.52
C THR A 126 -20.58 3.76 -1.79
N GLU A 127 -20.86 5.02 -2.16
CA GLU A 127 -20.25 5.64 -3.34
C GLU A 127 -18.74 5.82 -3.19
N VAL A 128 -18.27 6.31 -2.03
CA VAL A 128 -16.85 6.42 -1.72
C VAL A 128 -16.19 5.04 -1.70
N GLY A 129 -16.86 4.05 -1.11
CA GLY A 129 -16.37 2.67 -1.08
C GLY A 129 -16.21 2.06 -2.48
N ILE A 130 -17.20 2.25 -3.36
CA ILE A 130 -17.13 1.79 -4.76
C ILE A 130 -15.96 2.46 -5.49
N ARG A 131 -15.81 3.78 -5.36
CA ARG A 131 -14.71 4.52 -6.01
C ARG A 131 -13.35 4.00 -5.55
N HIS A 132 -13.17 3.82 -4.24
CA HIS A 132 -11.96 3.25 -3.64
C HIS A 132 -11.66 1.84 -4.18
N LYS A 133 -12.65 0.93 -4.19
CA LYS A 133 -12.44 -0.44 -4.70
C LYS A 133 -12.10 -0.48 -6.19
N HIS A 134 -12.64 0.44 -7.00
CA HIS A 134 -12.24 0.56 -8.40
C HIS A 134 -10.79 1.03 -8.54
N ALA A 135 -10.36 2.05 -7.79
CA ALA A 135 -8.98 2.53 -7.77
C ALA A 135 -8.01 1.44 -7.29
N ALA A 136 -8.36 0.72 -6.22
CA ALA A 136 -7.60 -0.42 -5.71
C ALA A 136 -7.47 -1.55 -6.74
N ARG A 137 -8.56 -1.89 -7.45
CA ARG A 137 -8.52 -2.91 -8.51
C ARG A 137 -7.59 -2.50 -9.65
N GLN A 138 -7.65 -1.25 -10.11
CA GLN A 138 -6.77 -0.75 -11.16
C GLN A 138 -5.30 -0.78 -10.71
N SER A 139 -5.03 -0.36 -9.47
CA SER A 139 -3.68 -0.40 -8.88
C SER A 139 -3.14 -1.82 -8.79
N LEU A 140 -3.95 -2.77 -8.33
CA LEU A 140 -3.59 -4.19 -8.29
C LEU A 140 -3.27 -4.72 -9.69
N GLN A 141 -4.07 -4.38 -10.70
CA GLN A 141 -3.80 -4.78 -12.08
C GLN A 141 -2.42 -4.29 -12.56
N THR A 142 -2.06 -3.03 -12.26
CA THR A 142 -0.72 -2.50 -12.61
C THR A 142 0.39 -3.24 -11.88
N LEU A 143 0.22 -3.54 -10.59
CA LEU A 143 1.20 -4.33 -9.81
C LEU A 143 1.35 -5.75 -10.36
N VAL A 144 0.26 -6.37 -10.80
CA VAL A 144 0.30 -7.70 -11.46
C VAL A 144 1.07 -7.63 -12.78
N GLN A 145 0.85 -6.60 -13.60
CA GLN A 145 1.63 -6.40 -14.82
C GLN A 145 3.11 -6.18 -14.54
N LEU A 146 3.43 -5.50 -13.45
CA LEU A 146 4.81 -5.35 -12.99
C LEU A 146 5.41 -6.69 -12.60
N ALA A 147 4.72 -7.48 -11.77
CA ALA A 147 5.17 -8.82 -11.39
C ALA A 147 5.38 -9.73 -12.62
N LEU A 148 4.46 -9.69 -13.59
CA LEU A 148 4.59 -10.42 -14.86
C LEU A 148 5.81 -10.01 -15.68
N ARG A 149 6.17 -8.72 -15.67
CA ARG A 149 7.37 -8.23 -16.36
C ARG A 149 8.65 -8.85 -15.77
N HIS A 150 8.67 -9.07 -14.45
CA HIS A 150 9.79 -9.68 -13.75
C HIS A 150 9.79 -11.20 -13.83
N LEU A 151 8.61 -11.82 -13.73
CA LEU A 151 8.38 -13.26 -13.68
C LEU A 151 7.24 -13.68 -14.64
N PRO A 152 7.48 -13.65 -15.97
CA PRO A 152 6.47 -14.06 -16.96
C PRO A 152 6.05 -15.52 -16.82
N GLU A 153 6.90 -16.37 -16.25
CA GLU A 153 6.65 -17.80 -16.03
C GLU A 153 5.48 -18.06 -15.07
N LEU A 154 5.13 -17.10 -14.21
CA LEU A 154 3.99 -17.24 -13.29
C LEU A 154 2.64 -17.23 -14.01
N GLY A 155 2.58 -16.65 -15.21
CA GLY A 155 1.30 -16.30 -15.84
C GLY A 155 0.49 -15.30 -15.01
N THR A 156 -0.63 -14.85 -15.57
CA THR A 156 -1.43 -13.77 -14.94
C THR A 156 -1.98 -14.18 -13.57
N GLU A 157 -2.43 -15.43 -13.42
CA GLU A 157 -2.97 -15.94 -12.16
C GLU A 157 -1.90 -16.06 -11.07
N GLY A 158 -0.71 -16.57 -11.42
CA GLY A 158 0.40 -16.66 -10.47
C GLY A 158 0.93 -15.29 -10.06
N ALA A 159 1.00 -14.33 -10.98
CA ALA A 159 1.40 -12.97 -10.66
C ALA A 159 0.36 -12.24 -9.79
N ALA A 160 -0.94 -12.48 -10.01
CA ALA A 160 -2.01 -12.01 -9.13
C ALA A 160 -1.89 -12.59 -7.73
N ALA A 161 -1.75 -13.92 -7.61
CA ALA A 161 -1.59 -14.59 -6.33
C ALA A 161 -0.34 -14.10 -5.56
N LEU A 162 0.78 -13.88 -6.26
CA LEU A 162 1.99 -13.33 -5.66
C LEU A 162 1.76 -11.93 -5.08
N MET A 163 1.11 -11.04 -5.85
CA MET A 163 0.90 -9.68 -5.40
C MET A 163 -0.14 -9.58 -4.30
N GLU A 164 -1.23 -10.34 -4.37
CA GLU A 164 -2.24 -10.41 -3.32
C GLU A 164 -1.64 -10.91 -2.00
N ALA A 165 -0.89 -12.01 -2.03
CA ALA A 165 -0.22 -12.55 -0.86
C ALA A 165 0.80 -11.56 -0.27
N THR A 166 1.56 -10.88 -1.13
CA THR A 166 2.54 -9.87 -0.71
C THR A 166 1.89 -8.68 -0.03
N LEU A 167 0.80 -8.15 -0.60
CA LEU A 167 0.07 -7.02 -0.01
C LEU A 167 -0.58 -7.40 1.33
N LEU A 168 -1.20 -8.58 1.41
CA LEU A 168 -1.79 -9.08 2.65
C LEU A 168 -0.74 -9.28 3.75
N MET A 169 0.41 -9.86 3.38
CA MET A 169 1.53 -10.00 4.30
C MET A 169 2.04 -8.63 4.75
N ALA A 170 2.24 -7.68 3.84
CA ALA A 170 2.73 -6.35 4.19
C ALA A 170 1.80 -5.60 5.15
N MET A 171 0.47 -5.68 4.96
CA MET A 171 -0.51 -5.10 5.90
C MET A 171 -0.34 -5.66 7.31
N THR A 172 -0.17 -6.98 7.42
CA THR A 172 -0.02 -7.65 8.73
C THR A 172 1.36 -7.40 9.33
N ALA A 173 2.41 -7.49 8.52
CA ALA A 173 3.79 -7.23 8.89
C ALA A 173 3.93 -5.82 9.48
N TRP A 174 3.29 -4.81 8.88
CA TRP A 174 3.34 -3.44 9.40
C TRP A 174 2.83 -3.36 10.84
N GLN A 175 1.67 -3.97 11.13
CA GLN A 175 1.09 -4.00 12.48
C GLN A 175 2.00 -4.72 13.48
N CYS A 176 2.59 -5.85 13.09
CA CYS A 176 3.45 -6.64 13.97
C CYS A 176 4.83 -6.00 14.23
N THR A 177 5.29 -5.13 13.33
CA THR A 177 6.62 -4.51 13.37
C THR A 177 6.60 -3.10 13.96
N HIS A 178 5.41 -2.57 14.25
CA HIS A 178 5.19 -1.27 14.91
C HIS A 178 4.53 -1.47 16.28
N PRO A 179 5.24 -2.08 17.25
CA PRO A 179 4.72 -2.33 18.59
C PRO A 179 4.41 -1.01 19.32
N SER A 180 3.48 -1.07 20.28
CA SER A 180 3.20 0.06 21.18
C SER A 180 4.41 0.39 22.07
N GLU A 181 4.38 1.57 22.70
CA GLU A 181 5.43 2.00 23.64
C GLU A 181 5.62 1.00 24.80
N GLU A 182 4.53 0.40 25.28
CA GLU A 182 4.55 -0.62 26.32
C GLU A 182 5.26 -1.90 25.86
N MET A 183 5.01 -2.35 24.62
CA MET A 183 5.68 -3.52 24.05
C MET A 183 7.15 -3.24 23.76
N LEU A 184 7.50 -2.03 23.33
CA LEU A 184 8.90 -1.61 23.19
C LEU A 184 9.63 -1.63 24.53
N ALA A 185 8.99 -1.17 25.61
CA ALA A 185 9.54 -1.23 26.96
C ALA A 185 9.74 -2.68 27.43
N ALA A 186 8.77 -3.57 27.14
CA ALA A 186 8.89 -5.00 27.43
C ALA A 186 10.10 -5.63 26.72
N TYR A 187 10.27 -5.39 25.41
CA TYR A 187 11.43 -5.88 24.65
C TYR A 187 12.76 -5.29 25.13
N ALA A 188 12.78 -4.05 25.64
CA ALA A 188 13.99 -3.45 26.20
C ALA A 188 14.38 -4.08 27.56
N SER A 189 13.38 -4.59 28.30
CA SER A 189 13.59 -5.16 29.64
C SER A 189 13.95 -6.64 29.66
N ASP A 190 13.61 -7.39 28.61
CA ASP A 190 13.80 -8.85 28.53
C ASP A 190 14.45 -9.25 27.17
N PRO A 191 15.73 -9.69 27.17
CA PRO A 191 16.42 -10.11 25.96
C PRO A 191 15.80 -11.32 25.23
N GLU A 192 15.12 -12.22 25.94
CA GLU A 192 14.44 -13.36 25.30
C GLU A 192 13.24 -12.88 24.49
N LEU A 193 12.49 -11.91 25.02
CA LEU A 193 11.37 -11.28 24.30
C LEU A 193 11.87 -10.37 23.18
N ALA A 194 13.03 -9.73 23.31
CA ALA A 194 13.62 -8.92 22.25
C ALA A 194 13.84 -9.72 20.96
N ALA A 195 14.14 -11.02 21.07
CA ALA A 195 14.29 -11.93 19.93
C ALA A 195 12.99 -12.16 19.14
N MET A 196 11.83 -11.81 19.71
CA MET A 196 10.54 -11.87 19.01
C MET A 196 10.29 -10.66 18.09
N ARG A 197 11.15 -9.63 18.13
CA ARG A 197 11.01 -8.45 17.27
C ARG A 197 11.23 -8.83 15.80
N LEU A 198 10.25 -8.46 14.98
CA LEU A 198 10.29 -8.65 13.54
C LEU A 198 10.83 -7.40 12.86
N ASP A 199 11.55 -7.58 11.76
CA ASP A 199 11.87 -6.51 10.82
C ASP A 199 10.86 -6.54 9.66
N PHE A 200 10.27 -5.39 9.36
CA PHE A 200 9.26 -5.26 8.30
C PHE A 200 9.80 -5.64 6.92
N THR A 201 10.97 -5.09 6.58
CA THR A 201 11.57 -5.25 5.25
C THR A 201 11.94 -6.72 5.04
N ASP A 202 12.56 -7.35 6.02
CA ASP A 202 12.97 -8.75 5.95
C ASP A 202 11.76 -9.69 5.89
N LEU A 203 10.71 -9.42 6.66
CA LEU A 203 9.51 -10.26 6.68
C LEU A 203 8.78 -10.23 5.34
N VAL A 204 8.56 -9.03 4.77
CA VAL A 204 7.92 -8.87 3.46
C VAL A 204 8.80 -9.48 2.37
N ARG A 205 10.10 -9.15 2.32
CA ARG A 205 11.05 -9.68 1.35
C ARG A 205 11.07 -11.21 1.36
N ARG A 206 11.27 -11.81 2.53
CA ARG A 206 11.36 -13.27 2.65
C ARG A 206 10.07 -13.95 2.24
N THR A 207 8.91 -13.43 2.66
CA THR A 207 7.62 -14.04 2.35
C THR A 207 7.30 -13.94 0.86
N THR A 208 7.58 -12.79 0.23
CA THR A 208 7.39 -12.60 -1.21
C THR A 208 8.30 -13.53 -2.02
N ALA A 209 9.58 -13.67 -1.65
CA ALA A 209 10.52 -14.57 -2.32
C ALA A 209 10.10 -16.05 -2.22
N VAL A 210 9.66 -16.48 -1.02
CA VAL A 210 9.16 -17.84 -0.78
C VAL A 210 7.88 -18.09 -1.57
N THR A 211 6.95 -17.13 -1.58
CA THR A 211 5.71 -17.23 -2.34
C THR A 211 5.97 -17.33 -3.84
N ALA A 212 6.87 -16.49 -4.37
CA ALA A 212 7.26 -16.53 -5.78
C ALA A 212 7.85 -17.90 -6.15
N SER A 213 8.78 -18.41 -5.32
CA SER A 213 9.39 -19.73 -5.53
C SER A 213 8.35 -20.86 -5.50
N GLY A 214 7.42 -20.83 -4.55
CA GLY A 214 6.35 -21.82 -4.43
C GLY A 214 5.38 -21.82 -5.60
N LEU A 215 4.99 -20.63 -6.08
CA LEU A 215 4.13 -20.49 -7.26
C LEU A 215 4.82 -20.98 -8.53
N LEU A 216 6.08 -20.63 -8.74
CA LEU A 216 6.89 -21.11 -9.87
C LEU A 216 7.01 -22.65 -9.88
N ALA A 217 7.24 -23.26 -8.72
CA ALA A 217 7.33 -24.72 -8.59
C ALA A 217 6.02 -25.41 -8.99
N ARG A 218 4.88 -24.91 -8.50
CA ARG A 218 3.55 -25.46 -8.83
C ARG A 218 3.18 -25.28 -10.31
N GLN A 219 3.62 -24.18 -10.93
CA GLN A 219 3.39 -23.94 -12.34
C GLN A 219 4.17 -24.92 -13.23
N ALA A 220 5.42 -25.23 -12.85
CA ALA A 220 6.23 -26.22 -13.54
C ALA A 220 5.58 -27.62 -13.48
N GLU A 221 5.05 -28.01 -12.32
CA GLU A 221 4.32 -29.28 -12.15
C GLU A 221 3.08 -29.35 -13.05
N HIS A 222 2.30 -28.26 -13.16
CA HIS A 222 1.12 -28.21 -14.01
C HIS A 222 1.46 -28.34 -15.50
N ILE A 223 2.55 -27.72 -15.95
CA ILE A 223 3.02 -27.83 -17.35
C ILE A 223 3.47 -29.26 -17.65
N ILE A 224 4.16 -29.92 -16.71
CA ILE A 224 4.61 -31.32 -16.88
C ILE A 224 3.43 -32.30 -16.87
N ALA A 225 2.40 -32.04 -16.03
CA ALA A 225 1.22 -32.90 -15.91
C ALA A 225 0.21 -32.75 -17.06
N SER A 226 0.28 -31.64 -17.81
CA SER A 226 -0.62 -31.35 -18.93
C SER A 226 0.16 -31.09 -20.22
N PRO A 227 0.88 -32.08 -20.79
CA PRO A 227 1.53 -31.91 -22.08
C PRO A 227 0.43 -31.69 -23.14
N ALA A 228 0.58 -30.60 -23.91
CA ALA A 228 -0.39 -30.15 -24.91
C ALA A 228 -0.99 -31.31 -25.72
N SER A 229 -2.32 -31.43 -25.67
CA SER A 229 -3.11 -32.25 -26.59
C SER A 229 -3.40 -31.48 -27.87
#